data_AF-A0A1S9D1H3-F1
#
_entry.id   AF-A0A1S9D1H3-F1
#
_cell.length_a   1.000
_cell.length_b   1.000
_cell.length_c   1.000
_cell.angle_alpha   90.00
_cell.angle_beta   90.00
_cell.angle_gamma   90.00
#
_symmetry.space_group_name_H-M   'P 1'
#
loop_
_entity.id
_entity.type
_entity.pdbx_description
1 polymer ?
#
loop_
_entity_poly.entity_id
_entity_poly.type
_entity_poly.pdbx_seq_one_letter_code
_entity_poly.pdbx_strand_id
1 'polypeptide(L)'
;MKPMRLLKYSVLAASIAALGGSLVASNATAEGRDGRLEVITFAQRGDIKPLPRPLKRRLIRLAKRPHTYVPMTLFSEADQPSQLFQFYLLDTTGFQPNVFTSVVPGINDTAIATGANAANGGLPTIGAVRLALEPKPGLPTDPNDPRAFIDIFTDISGLFVINNESGWYEGWMIQDIPVPRIAEPGADGTAQFGSMTPEDAAEIAARGDGNNVPGHVFTVDGKTARFPAAGDRFPDIGKNTIAHPISMGTYNGLQQSDAHSYWEFNAGTNWIFPHYEIIFSGGVPGTYAAGLQYENLRDLRTVIPGSGPRGITNDKIAYGDNPDDPRDPDRTEATDPRQCEFRLRFVPSAVDLEILYDVFVRVKSFRPEISDTAERFFLAFAHEVAKVDQNGDGAISFAEADVNGFSDGQPNTRLYLRPSAFNRFAVTREIDDGLLAPRFAPSERAYVVSGFLTSLRRPIGASVPIDADLR
;
A
#
# COMPACT_ATOMS: atom_id res chain seq x y z
N MET A 1 37.44 82.79 -37.72
CA MET A 1 38.32 82.85 -36.53
C MET A 1 38.95 81.48 -36.31
N LYS A 2 40.17 81.47 -35.76
CA LYS A 2 41.19 80.41 -35.69
C LYS A 2 40.76 79.05 -35.09
N PRO A 3 41.56 77.97 -35.34
CA PRO A 3 41.15 76.57 -35.26
C PRO A 3 41.36 75.93 -33.88
N MET A 4 40.61 74.87 -33.58
CA MET A 4 40.85 74.01 -32.41
C MET A 4 41.59 72.73 -32.80
N ARG A 5 42.72 72.53 -32.11
CA ARG A 5 43.61 71.37 -32.15
C ARG A 5 43.05 70.17 -31.39
N LEU A 6 43.52 69.00 -31.81
CA LEU A 6 43.48 67.72 -31.10
C LEU A 6 43.87 67.82 -29.61
N LEU A 7 43.22 67.00 -28.78
CA LEU A 7 43.87 66.34 -27.66
C LEU A 7 43.41 64.87 -27.58
N LYS A 8 44.37 63.95 -27.64
CA LYS A 8 44.25 62.53 -27.33
C LYS A 8 44.16 62.37 -25.82
N TYR A 9 43.30 61.50 -25.30
CA TYR A 9 43.60 60.66 -24.13
C TYR A 9 42.87 59.32 -24.23
N SER A 10 43.68 58.27 -24.36
CA SER A 10 43.34 56.88 -24.15
C SER A 10 43.28 56.58 -22.64
N VAL A 11 42.72 55.40 -22.30
CA VAL A 11 42.75 54.69 -21.01
C VAL A 11 41.54 54.94 -20.09
N LEU A 12 40.51 54.08 -20.21
CA LEU A 12 39.90 53.40 -19.06
C LEU A 12 39.02 52.22 -19.53
N ALA A 13 39.65 51.06 -19.76
CA ALA A 13 38.95 49.79 -19.96
C ALA A 13 39.59 48.75 -19.05
N ALA A 14 39.42 48.91 -17.73
CA ALA A 14 39.78 47.90 -16.73
C ALA A 14 39.16 48.28 -15.38
N SER A 15 37.87 48.00 -15.14
CA SER A 15 37.27 48.00 -13.79
C SER A 15 35.89 47.31 -13.68
N ILE A 16 35.43 46.54 -14.67
CA ILE A 16 34.18 45.74 -14.54
C ILE A 16 34.49 44.28 -14.88
N ALA A 17 35.31 43.63 -14.06
CA ALA A 17 35.52 42.17 -14.12
C ALA A 17 35.81 41.53 -12.76
N ALA A 18 35.80 42.29 -11.65
CA ALA A 18 36.17 41.78 -10.32
C ALA A 18 35.04 41.80 -9.28
N LEU A 19 33.82 42.21 -9.63
CA LEU A 19 32.66 42.23 -8.71
C LEU A 19 31.59 41.17 -9.02
N GLY A 20 31.70 40.45 -10.14
CA GLY A 20 30.78 39.36 -10.50
C GLY A 20 31.15 37.99 -9.89
N GLY A 21 32.39 37.81 -9.42
CA GLY A 21 32.87 36.52 -8.89
C GLY A 21 32.54 36.26 -7.42
N SER A 22 32.21 37.29 -6.64
CA SER A 22 32.05 37.17 -5.18
C SER A 22 30.62 36.85 -4.74
N LEU A 23 29.61 37.14 -5.56
CA LEU A 23 28.19 36.87 -5.26
C LEU A 23 27.76 35.43 -5.61
N VAL A 24 28.42 34.78 -6.58
CA VAL A 24 28.13 33.38 -6.92
C VAL A 24 28.80 32.40 -5.94
N ALA A 25 29.94 32.77 -5.34
CA ALA A 25 30.62 31.97 -4.32
C ALA A 25 29.98 32.07 -2.92
N SER A 26 29.31 33.18 -2.59
CA SER A 26 28.62 33.35 -1.30
C SER A 26 27.31 32.56 -1.21
N ASN A 27 26.61 32.32 -2.33
CA ASN A 27 25.37 31.53 -2.32
C ASN A 27 25.65 30.02 -2.26
N ALA A 28 26.69 29.53 -2.94
CA ALA A 28 27.07 28.11 -2.87
C ALA A 28 27.56 27.68 -1.48
N THR A 29 28.07 28.61 -0.65
CA THR A 29 28.53 28.33 0.71
C THR A 29 27.45 28.50 1.78
N ALA A 30 26.42 29.31 1.52
CA ALA A 30 25.24 29.44 2.37
C ALA A 30 24.28 28.25 2.18
N GLU A 31 23.93 27.88 0.93
CA GLU A 31 23.10 26.71 0.62
C GLU A 31 23.72 25.39 1.13
N GLY A 32 25.05 25.24 1.03
CA GLY A 32 25.75 24.06 1.52
C GLY A 32 25.94 23.98 3.04
N ARG A 33 25.84 25.11 3.76
CA ARG A 33 25.88 25.14 5.24
C ARG A 33 24.50 24.93 5.84
N ASP A 34 23.46 25.52 5.24
CA ASP A 34 22.09 25.44 5.73
C ASP A 34 21.53 24.02 5.61
N GLY A 35 21.64 23.40 4.43
CA GLY A 35 21.23 22.00 4.24
C GLY A 35 22.04 21.00 5.07
N ARG A 36 23.30 21.31 5.40
CA ARG A 36 24.10 20.46 6.31
C ARG A 36 23.64 20.59 7.76
N LEU A 37 23.29 21.81 8.20
CA LEU A 37 22.77 22.05 9.54
C LEU A 37 21.38 21.42 9.70
N GLU A 38 20.52 21.55 8.71
CA GLU A 38 19.20 20.91 8.64
C GLU A 38 19.31 19.38 8.80
N VAL A 39 20.17 18.73 8.01
CA VAL A 39 20.36 17.27 8.11
C VAL A 39 20.93 16.83 9.46
N ILE A 40 21.81 17.63 10.07
CA ILE A 40 22.32 17.34 11.42
C ILE A 40 21.18 17.46 12.43
N THR A 41 20.38 18.53 12.37
CA THR A 41 19.22 18.77 13.23
C THR A 41 18.19 17.65 13.08
N PHE A 42 17.88 17.27 11.84
CA PHE A 42 17.00 16.14 11.51
C PHE A 42 17.50 14.83 12.13
N ALA A 43 18.79 14.51 11.98
CA ALA A 43 19.37 13.27 12.53
C ALA A 43 19.34 13.20 14.06
N GLN A 44 19.15 14.34 14.73
CA GLN A 44 19.05 14.48 16.19
C GLN A 44 17.61 14.67 16.68
N ARG A 45 16.61 14.78 15.78
CA ARG A 45 15.19 14.90 16.14
C ARG A 45 14.75 13.73 17.02
N GLY A 46 13.86 13.96 17.99
CA GLY A 46 13.53 13.01 19.05
C GLY A 46 12.96 11.68 18.55
N ASP A 47 12.18 11.71 17.48
CA ASP A 47 11.63 10.58 16.74
C ASP A 47 12.64 9.88 15.82
N ILE A 48 13.71 10.57 15.40
CA ILE A 48 14.74 10.04 14.49
C ILE A 48 15.94 9.45 15.23
N LYS A 49 16.33 10.06 16.35
CA LYS A 49 17.50 9.68 17.11
C LYS A 49 17.51 8.21 17.54
N PRO A 50 16.41 7.63 18.09
CA PRO A 50 16.40 6.27 18.63
C PRO A 50 16.25 5.18 17.56
N LEU A 51 15.99 5.56 16.30
CA LEU A 51 15.66 4.61 15.24
C LEU A 51 16.79 3.61 14.94
N PRO A 52 16.44 2.38 14.52
CA PRO A 52 17.41 1.39 14.04
C PRO A 52 18.27 1.96 12.92
N ARG A 53 19.55 1.59 12.91
CA ARG A 53 20.55 2.12 11.97
C ARG A 53 20.11 2.06 10.50
N PRO A 54 19.49 0.97 9.98
CA PRO A 54 19.03 0.93 8.59
C PRO A 54 17.97 1.99 8.28
N LEU A 55 16.91 2.08 9.10
CA LEU A 55 15.83 3.05 8.97
C LEU A 55 16.35 4.49 9.12
N LYS A 56 17.11 4.78 10.18
CA LYS A 56 17.71 6.10 10.41
C LYS A 56 18.55 6.56 9.22
N ARG A 57 19.37 5.68 8.65
CA ARG A 57 20.18 5.98 7.46
C ARG A 57 19.32 6.26 6.23
N ARG A 58 18.21 5.54 6.06
CA ARG A 58 17.27 5.76 4.95
C ARG A 58 16.63 7.14 5.07
N LEU A 59 16.09 7.50 6.24
CA LEU A 59 15.47 8.80 6.46
C LEU A 59 16.46 9.96 6.33
N ILE A 60 17.69 9.82 6.85
CA ILE A 60 18.75 10.82 6.64
C ILE A 60 19.11 10.94 5.15
N ARG A 61 19.04 9.85 4.38
CA ARG A 61 19.28 9.90 2.93
C ARG A 61 18.14 10.64 2.22
N LEU A 62 16.89 10.45 2.62
CA LEU A 62 15.75 11.20 2.11
C LEU A 62 15.92 12.70 2.39
N ALA A 63 16.23 13.08 3.63
CA ALA A 63 16.48 14.47 4.03
C ALA A 63 17.68 15.14 3.32
N LYS A 64 18.58 14.35 2.72
CA LYS A 64 19.72 14.87 1.94
C LYS A 64 19.42 15.05 0.45
N ARG A 65 18.32 14.49 -0.05
CA ARG A 65 17.88 14.68 -1.44
C ARG A 65 17.11 15.99 -1.55
N PRO A 66 16.89 16.51 -2.77
CA PRO A 66 15.88 17.56 -2.96
C PRO A 66 14.55 17.10 -2.35
N HIS A 67 13.94 17.97 -1.56
CA HIS A 67 12.71 17.69 -0.84
C HIS A 67 11.95 19.00 -0.58
N THR A 68 10.62 18.93 -0.57
CA THR A 68 9.75 20.03 -0.14
C THR A 68 9.69 20.04 1.38
N TYR A 69 9.59 18.86 1.99
CA TYR A 69 9.64 18.67 3.44
C TYR A 69 10.63 17.56 3.80
N VAL A 70 11.32 17.72 4.93
CA VAL A 70 12.04 16.59 5.54
C VAL A 70 11.05 15.48 5.90
N PRO A 71 11.49 14.20 6.00
CA PRO A 71 10.62 13.11 6.41
C PRO A 71 9.80 13.44 7.66
N MET A 72 8.54 13.01 7.67
CA MET A 72 7.52 13.40 8.65
C MET A 72 8.02 13.17 10.08
N THR A 73 7.69 14.12 10.95
CA THR A 73 7.86 13.96 12.39
C THR A 73 6.75 13.05 12.91
N LEU A 74 7.09 12.06 13.72
CA LEU A 74 6.10 11.31 14.50
C LEU A 74 5.75 12.12 15.74
N PHE A 75 4.48 12.47 15.90
CA PHE A 75 3.95 13.06 17.12
C PHE A 75 3.26 11.97 17.95
N SER A 76 3.27 12.12 19.28
CA SER A 76 2.45 11.28 20.15
C SER A 76 1.14 11.98 20.48
N GLU A 77 0.07 11.21 20.44
CA GLU A 77 -1.30 11.56 20.82
C GLU A 77 -1.63 11.07 22.25
N ALA A 78 -0.70 10.35 22.88
CA ALA A 78 -0.73 9.89 24.26
C ALA A 78 0.40 10.49 25.11
N ASP A 79 0.27 10.36 26.44
CA ASP A 79 1.29 10.79 27.41
C ASP A 79 2.64 10.06 27.23
N GLN A 80 2.61 8.85 26.66
CA GLN A 80 3.77 8.03 26.38
C GLN A 80 4.10 8.05 24.89
N PRO A 81 5.39 8.07 24.49
CA PRO A 81 5.75 8.07 23.09
C PRO A 81 5.18 6.87 22.32
N SER A 82 4.70 7.12 21.11
CA SER A 82 4.44 6.13 20.06
C SER A 82 5.60 5.14 19.94
N GLN A 83 5.27 3.87 19.83
CA GLN A 83 6.22 2.77 19.84
C GLN A 83 6.41 2.23 18.42
N LEU A 84 7.50 2.60 17.75
CA LEU A 84 7.88 1.97 16.49
C LEU A 84 8.12 0.48 16.72
N PHE A 85 7.41 -0.38 15.98
CA PHE A 85 7.55 -1.83 16.08
C PHE A 85 7.92 -2.50 14.75
N GLN A 86 7.63 -1.87 13.62
CA GLN A 86 7.91 -2.38 12.28
C GLN A 86 8.25 -1.25 11.30
N PHE A 87 8.99 -1.56 10.25
CA PHE A 87 9.25 -0.63 9.15
C PHE A 87 9.55 -1.35 7.83
N TYR A 88 9.41 -0.64 6.72
CA TYR A 88 9.79 -1.07 5.38
C TYR A 88 10.83 -0.11 4.81
N LEU A 89 11.81 -0.63 4.08
CA LEU A 89 12.73 0.16 3.27
C LEU A 89 12.41 -0.07 1.80
N LEU A 90 11.99 0.98 1.11
CA LEU A 90 11.43 0.85 -0.25
C LEU A 90 12.44 1.22 -1.33
N ASP A 91 12.59 0.42 -2.37
CA ASP A 91 13.36 0.79 -3.57
C ASP A 91 12.80 0.14 -4.83
N THR A 92 13.47 0.37 -5.96
CA THR A 92 13.01 -0.04 -7.30
C THR A 92 13.46 -1.45 -7.68
N THR A 93 14.00 -2.25 -6.75
CA THR A 93 14.62 -3.55 -7.08
C THR A 93 13.70 -4.76 -6.91
N GLY A 94 12.54 -4.56 -6.27
CA GLY A 94 11.58 -5.63 -5.97
C GLY A 94 10.60 -5.96 -7.09
N PHE A 95 10.83 -5.51 -8.33
CA PHE A 95 9.96 -5.78 -9.47
C PHE A 95 10.66 -5.44 -10.80
N GLN A 96 10.19 -5.99 -11.91
CA GLN A 96 10.69 -5.73 -13.26
C GLN A 96 10.74 -4.22 -13.54
N PRO A 97 11.91 -3.68 -13.94
CA PRO A 97 12.02 -2.28 -14.34
C PRO A 97 10.97 -1.89 -15.39
N ASN A 98 10.34 -0.74 -15.19
CA ASN A 98 9.25 -0.24 -16.04
C ASN A 98 9.46 1.23 -16.40
N VAL A 99 8.54 1.81 -17.17
CA VAL A 99 8.64 3.20 -17.68
C VAL A 99 8.70 4.28 -16.59
N PHE A 100 8.29 3.96 -15.36
CA PHE A 100 8.36 4.87 -14.21
C PHE A 100 9.70 4.79 -13.48
N THR A 101 10.41 3.67 -13.59
CA THR A 101 11.66 3.44 -12.85
C THR A 101 12.89 3.31 -13.76
N SER A 102 12.71 3.17 -15.07
CA SER A 102 13.79 2.88 -16.03
C SER A 102 13.48 3.39 -17.44
N VAL A 103 14.55 3.52 -18.24
CA VAL A 103 14.43 3.70 -19.69
C VAL A 103 14.26 2.32 -20.30
N VAL A 104 13.16 2.14 -21.03
CA VAL A 104 12.81 0.94 -21.78
C VAL A 104 13.02 1.24 -23.28
N PRO A 105 13.96 0.54 -23.94
CA PRO A 105 14.25 0.77 -25.36
C PRO A 105 13.02 0.70 -26.24
N GLY A 106 12.84 1.70 -27.11
CA GLY A 106 11.72 1.83 -28.03
C GLY A 106 10.42 2.36 -27.41
N ILE A 107 10.36 2.59 -26.09
CA ILE A 107 9.15 3.07 -25.40
C ILE A 107 9.33 4.50 -24.90
N ASN A 108 10.39 4.77 -24.15
CA ASN A 108 10.64 6.08 -23.52
C ASN A 108 12.09 6.54 -23.67
N ASP A 109 12.75 6.21 -24.79
CA ASP A 109 14.16 6.57 -25.06
C ASP A 109 14.44 8.08 -24.95
N THR A 110 13.48 8.89 -25.41
CA THR A 110 13.60 10.36 -25.48
C THR A 110 12.51 11.07 -24.70
N ALA A 111 11.59 10.33 -24.08
CA ALA A 111 10.55 10.94 -23.25
C ALA A 111 11.17 11.44 -21.94
N ILE A 112 10.60 12.49 -21.35
CA ILE A 112 10.96 12.88 -19.99
C ILE A 112 10.60 11.70 -19.08
N ALA A 113 11.62 11.10 -18.46
CA ALA A 113 11.39 9.98 -17.56
C ALA A 113 10.52 10.44 -16.38
N THR A 114 9.54 9.64 -15.97
CA THR A 114 8.64 9.98 -14.86
C THR A 114 9.00 9.13 -13.64
N GLY A 115 10.03 9.55 -12.89
CA GLY A 115 10.53 8.85 -11.70
C GLY A 115 12.06 8.84 -11.59
N ALA A 116 12.64 7.71 -11.15
CA ALA A 116 14.07 7.47 -10.84
C ALA A 116 15.13 8.01 -11.82
N ASN A 117 14.76 8.36 -13.07
CA ASN A 117 15.69 8.81 -14.12
C ASN A 117 15.56 10.28 -14.51
N ALA A 118 14.58 11.01 -13.98
CA ALA A 118 14.50 12.47 -14.13
C ALA A 118 14.33 13.18 -12.79
N ALA A 119 13.65 12.54 -11.83
CA ALA A 119 13.44 13.10 -10.51
C ALA A 119 14.80 13.15 -9.81
N ASN A 120 15.09 14.26 -9.13
CA ASN A 120 16.27 14.36 -8.28
C ASN A 120 17.61 14.10 -9.00
N GLY A 121 17.72 14.46 -10.28
CA GLY A 121 18.95 14.34 -11.06
C GLY A 121 19.33 12.90 -11.44
N GLY A 122 18.33 12.03 -11.65
CA GLY A 122 18.55 10.64 -12.06
C GLY A 122 18.87 9.69 -10.91
N LEU A 123 18.51 10.07 -9.68
CA LEU A 123 18.65 9.21 -8.51
C LEU A 123 17.49 8.22 -8.43
N PRO A 124 17.74 6.95 -8.05
CA PRO A 124 16.68 5.95 -7.94
C PRO A 124 15.65 6.36 -6.89
N THR A 125 14.38 6.05 -7.14
CA THR A 125 13.31 6.26 -6.16
C THR A 125 13.57 5.38 -4.92
N ILE A 126 13.52 5.99 -3.74
CA ILE A 126 13.65 5.28 -2.47
C ILE A 126 12.65 5.82 -1.47
N GLY A 127 12.25 5.00 -0.51
CA GLY A 127 11.38 5.44 0.58
C GLY A 127 11.58 4.67 1.88
N ALA A 128 10.82 5.03 2.89
CA ALA A 128 10.64 4.28 4.11
C ALA A 128 9.18 4.35 4.54
N VAL A 129 8.72 3.27 5.17
CA VAL A 129 7.42 3.24 5.85
C VAL A 129 7.66 2.86 7.30
N ARG A 130 7.10 3.60 8.23
CA ARG A 130 7.27 3.41 9.69
C ARG A 130 5.91 3.06 10.29
N LEU A 131 5.84 2.01 11.09
CA LEU A 131 4.63 1.60 11.80
C LEU A 131 4.85 1.76 13.29
N ALA A 132 4.09 2.67 13.90
CA ALA A 132 4.16 3.00 15.31
C ALA A 132 2.83 2.69 16.00
N LEU A 133 2.89 1.99 17.12
CA LEU A 133 1.75 1.80 18.01
C LEU A 133 1.58 3.05 18.87
N GLU A 134 0.41 3.66 18.85
CA GLU A 134 0.07 4.74 19.78
C GLU A 134 -0.56 4.17 21.06
N PRO A 135 0.05 4.37 22.23
CA PRO A 135 -0.44 3.81 23.49
C PRO A 135 -1.58 4.65 24.08
N LYS A 136 -2.66 4.89 23.32
CA LYS A 136 -3.82 5.69 23.76
C LYS A 136 -4.48 5.07 24.99
N PRO A 137 -4.90 5.87 26.00
CA PRO A 137 -5.60 5.36 27.17
C PRO A 137 -6.84 4.52 26.80
N GLY A 138 -6.93 3.31 27.32
CA GLY A 138 -8.07 2.40 27.08
C GLY A 138 -7.95 1.52 25.84
N LEU A 139 -6.93 1.71 24.98
CA LEU A 139 -6.67 0.85 23.83
C LEU A 139 -5.56 -0.19 24.12
N PRO A 140 -5.56 -1.34 23.42
CA PRO A 140 -4.51 -2.34 23.58
C PRO A 140 -3.12 -1.84 23.20
N THR A 141 -2.11 -2.40 23.87
CA THR A 141 -0.68 -2.10 23.62
C THR A 141 0.07 -3.24 22.93
N ASP A 142 -0.63 -4.31 22.54
CA ASP A 142 -0.10 -5.30 21.59
C ASP A 142 -0.41 -4.80 20.18
N PRO A 143 0.59 -4.51 19.34
CA PRO A 143 0.35 -4.05 17.97
C PRO A 143 -0.30 -5.12 17.07
N ASN A 144 -0.48 -6.36 17.54
CA ASN A 144 -1.23 -7.39 16.81
C ASN A 144 -2.70 -7.50 17.23
N ASP A 145 -3.16 -6.76 18.23
CA ASP A 145 -4.59 -6.66 18.53
C ASP A 145 -5.24 -5.75 17.45
N PRO A 146 -6.30 -6.18 16.75
CA PRO A 146 -6.97 -5.36 15.75
C PRO A 146 -7.60 -4.07 16.31
N ARG A 147 -7.71 -3.93 17.63
CA ARG A 147 -8.15 -2.70 18.31
C ARG A 147 -7.01 -1.74 18.65
N ALA A 148 -5.76 -2.14 18.42
CA ALA A 148 -4.62 -1.26 18.63
C ALA A 148 -4.67 -0.08 17.65
N PHE A 149 -4.21 1.09 18.11
CA PHE A 149 -4.10 2.28 17.28
C PHE A 149 -2.70 2.33 16.67
N ILE A 150 -2.60 2.21 15.34
CA ILE A 150 -1.32 2.12 14.64
C ILE A 150 -1.21 3.21 13.60
N ASP A 151 -0.18 4.01 13.74
CA ASP A 151 0.15 5.10 12.83
C ASP A 151 1.19 4.63 11.82
N ILE A 152 0.91 4.89 10.56
CA ILE A 152 1.75 4.52 9.43
C ILE A 152 2.23 5.79 8.73
N PHE A 153 3.54 5.96 8.68
CA PHE A 153 4.19 7.11 8.05
C PHE A 153 4.97 6.66 6.84
N THR A 154 4.64 7.19 5.66
CA THR A 154 5.32 6.89 4.42
C THR A 154 6.10 8.12 3.96
N ASP A 155 7.40 7.96 3.72
CA ASP A 155 8.28 9.02 3.21
C ASP A 155 9.03 8.52 1.97
N ILE A 156 8.88 9.19 0.84
CA ILE A 156 9.44 8.75 -0.44
C ILE A 156 10.10 9.93 -1.15
N SER A 157 11.21 9.65 -1.83
CA SER A 157 11.88 10.58 -2.73
C SER A 157 12.08 9.95 -4.10
N GLY A 158 11.73 10.69 -5.14
CA GLY A 158 11.78 10.27 -6.55
C GLY A 158 10.39 10.00 -7.16
N LEU A 159 9.33 10.63 -6.64
CA LEU A 159 7.96 10.53 -7.16
C LEU A 159 7.54 11.87 -7.76
N PHE A 160 7.19 11.90 -9.05
CA PHE A 160 6.74 13.13 -9.72
C PHE A 160 5.26 13.41 -9.47
N VAL A 161 4.91 14.70 -9.50
CA VAL A 161 3.51 15.13 -9.70
C VAL A 161 2.96 14.52 -10.98
N ILE A 162 1.76 13.96 -10.90
CA ILE A 162 1.08 13.36 -12.05
C ILE A 162 0.34 14.45 -12.84
N ASN A 163 0.51 14.46 -14.17
CA ASN A 163 -0.09 15.48 -15.04
C ASN A 163 -1.59 15.23 -15.22
N ASN A 164 -2.43 16.25 -14.94
CA ASN A 164 -3.82 16.52 -15.36
C ASN A 164 -4.89 15.40 -15.48
N GLU A 165 -4.60 14.12 -15.25
CA GLU A 165 -5.54 12.98 -15.33
C GLU A 165 -5.94 12.43 -13.94
N SER A 166 -6.07 13.31 -12.94
CA SER A 166 -6.46 12.94 -11.56
C SER A 166 -5.71 11.74 -10.96
N GLY A 167 -4.49 11.43 -11.40
CA GLY A 167 -3.73 10.28 -10.90
C GLY A 167 -3.04 10.52 -9.55
N TRP A 168 -2.74 9.43 -8.85
CA TRP A 168 -2.08 9.41 -7.54
C TRP A 168 -1.06 8.26 -7.45
N TYR A 169 -0.30 8.26 -6.36
CA TYR A 169 0.41 7.08 -5.89
C TYR A 169 -0.43 6.40 -4.82
N GLU A 170 -0.42 5.08 -4.82
CA GLU A 170 -1.17 4.27 -3.85
C GLU A 170 -0.21 3.42 -3.03
N GLY A 171 -0.30 3.52 -1.71
CA GLY A 171 0.45 2.65 -0.80
C GLY A 171 -0.28 1.32 -0.58
N TRP A 172 0.47 0.22 -0.54
CA TRP A 172 -0.09 -1.11 -0.32
C TRP A 172 0.70 -1.89 0.71
N MET A 173 0.04 -2.31 1.78
CA MET A 173 0.55 -3.39 2.64
C MET A 173 0.12 -4.73 2.06
N ILE A 174 1.08 -5.61 1.78
CA ILE A 174 0.83 -6.85 1.03
C ILE A 174 1.20 -8.04 1.91
N GLN A 175 0.25 -8.95 2.07
CA GLN A 175 0.50 -10.30 2.54
C GLN A 175 0.63 -11.24 1.33
N ASP A 176 1.72 -11.97 1.21
CA ASP A 176 1.73 -13.18 0.39
C ASP A 176 1.08 -14.30 1.21
N ILE A 177 -0.03 -14.86 0.72
CA ILE A 177 -0.91 -15.69 1.57
C ILE A 177 -0.13 -16.90 2.14
N PRO A 178 -0.22 -17.16 3.45
CA PRO A 178 0.45 -18.31 4.05
C PRO A 178 -0.34 -19.59 3.79
N VAL A 179 0.32 -20.74 3.90
CA VAL A 179 -0.39 -22.02 4.01
C VAL A 179 -0.96 -22.11 5.44
N PRO A 180 -2.29 -22.19 5.60
CA PRO A 180 -2.92 -22.16 6.92
C PRO A 180 -2.63 -23.45 7.71
N ARG A 181 -3.02 -23.46 8.98
CA ARG A 181 -2.91 -24.66 9.82
C ARG A 181 -3.89 -25.75 9.34
N ILE A 182 -3.55 -27.01 9.60
CA ILE A 182 -4.45 -28.14 9.37
C ILE A 182 -5.40 -28.25 10.57
N ALA A 183 -6.70 -28.43 10.31
CA ALA A 183 -7.71 -28.71 11.31
C ALA A 183 -8.72 -29.75 10.77
N GLU A 184 -9.41 -30.43 11.67
CA GLU A 184 -10.56 -31.25 11.30
C GLU A 184 -11.64 -30.39 10.64
N PRO A 185 -12.36 -30.90 9.62
CA PRO A 185 -13.44 -30.17 8.99
C PRO A 185 -14.52 -29.78 10.00
N GLY A 186 -15.23 -28.70 9.70
CA GLY A 186 -16.43 -28.29 10.40
C GLY A 186 -17.57 -29.30 10.23
N ALA A 187 -18.69 -29.06 10.90
CA ALA A 187 -19.86 -29.95 10.88
C ALA A 187 -20.47 -30.13 9.48
N ASP A 188 -20.26 -29.17 8.58
CA ASP A 188 -20.70 -29.18 7.18
C ASP A 188 -19.66 -29.77 6.21
N GLY A 189 -18.51 -30.24 6.72
CA GLY A 189 -17.41 -30.78 5.93
C GLY A 189 -16.46 -29.73 5.36
N THR A 190 -16.71 -28.44 5.62
CA THR A 190 -15.84 -27.35 5.14
C THR A 190 -14.68 -27.08 6.10
N ALA A 191 -13.65 -26.39 5.64
CA ALA A 191 -12.56 -25.97 6.50
C ALA A 191 -13.01 -24.89 7.50
N GLN A 192 -12.51 -24.95 8.73
CA GLN A 192 -12.77 -23.91 9.73
C GLN A 192 -12.02 -22.61 9.39
N PHE A 193 -12.49 -21.48 9.92
CA PHE A 193 -11.85 -20.17 9.71
C PHE A 193 -10.34 -20.21 10.02
N GLY A 194 -9.52 -19.73 9.10
CA GLY A 194 -8.06 -19.70 9.21
C GLY A 194 -7.37 -21.06 9.12
N SER A 195 -8.05 -22.10 8.63
CA SER A 195 -7.52 -23.47 8.49
C SER A 195 -7.77 -24.09 7.12
N MET A 196 -7.22 -25.29 6.91
CA MET A 196 -7.54 -26.20 5.80
C MET A 196 -7.75 -27.63 6.35
N THR A 197 -8.43 -28.50 5.61
CA THR A 197 -8.63 -29.90 6.04
C THR A 197 -7.39 -30.76 5.76
N PRO A 198 -7.28 -31.98 6.34
CA PRO A 198 -6.20 -32.90 6.01
C PRO A 198 -6.14 -33.26 4.52
N GLU A 199 -7.29 -33.37 3.84
CA GLU A 199 -7.39 -33.67 2.42
C GLU A 199 -6.90 -32.51 1.55
N ASP A 200 -7.24 -31.27 1.90
CA ASP A 200 -6.68 -30.08 1.25
C ASP A 200 -5.16 -30.07 1.36
N ALA A 201 -4.65 -30.28 2.59
CA ALA A 201 -3.23 -30.28 2.90
C ALA A 201 -2.48 -31.31 2.06
N ALA A 202 -3.01 -32.54 1.96
CA ALA A 202 -2.43 -33.60 1.15
C ALA A 202 -2.38 -33.23 -0.34
N GLU A 203 -3.44 -32.62 -0.87
CA GLU A 203 -3.52 -32.22 -2.28
C GLU A 203 -2.54 -31.09 -2.62
N ILE A 204 -2.46 -30.04 -1.81
CA ILE A 204 -1.58 -28.91 -2.10
C ILE A 204 -0.10 -29.25 -1.86
N ALA A 205 0.20 -30.13 -0.88
CA ALA A 205 1.56 -30.59 -0.60
C ALA A 205 2.10 -31.52 -1.69
N ALA A 206 1.22 -32.19 -2.46
CA ALA A 206 1.62 -33.01 -3.60
C ALA A 206 2.00 -32.19 -4.84
N ARG A 207 1.81 -30.87 -4.85
CA ARG A 207 2.16 -29.99 -5.97
C ARG A 207 3.64 -29.67 -5.99
N GLY A 208 4.21 -29.64 -7.20
CA GLY A 208 5.58 -29.17 -7.44
C GLY A 208 6.61 -29.90 -6.59
N ASP A 209 7.37 -29.14 -5.81
CA ASP A 209 8.46 -29.64 -4.96
C ASP A 209 8.02 -29.81 -3.48
N GLY A 210 6.72 -29.69 -3.19
CA GLY A 210 6.17 -29.84 -1.85
C GLY A 210 6.33 -28.63 -0.93
N ASN A 211 6.44 -27.41 -1.49
CA ASN A 211 6.55 -26.19 -0.69
C ASN A 211 5.28 -25.87 0.13
N ASN A 212 4.11 -26.28 -0.34
CA ASN A 212 2.82 -25.87 0.23
C ASN A 212 2.47 -26.68 1.51
N VAL A 213 3.18 -26.40 2.59
CA VAL A 213 2.95 -26.97 3.94
C VAL A 213 2.75 -25.86 4.98
N PRO A 214 2.04 -26.10 6.09
CA PRO A 214 1.74 -25.05 7.08
C PRO A 214 2.96 -24.25 7.53
N GLY A 215 2.80 -22.93 7.60
CA GLY A 215 3.86 -21.98 7.96
C GLY A 215 4.74 -21.51 6.81
N HIS A 216 4.61 -22.10 5.61
CA HIS A 216 5.21 -21.58 4.39
C HIS A 216 4.30 -20.54 3.72
N VAL A 217 4.85 -19.77 2.79
CA VAL A 217 4.06 -18.96 1.84
C VAL A 217 3.49 -19.90 0.77
N PHE A 218 2.19 -19.80 0.51
CA PHE A 218 1.54 -20.58 -0.53
C PHE A 218 2.07 -20.19 -1.92
N THR A 219 2.26 -21.19 -2.76
CA THR A 219 2.74 -21.05 -4.13
C THR A 219 1.84 -21.80 -5.08
N VAL A 220 1.47 -21.16 -6.19
CA VAL A 220 0.55 -21.75 -7.18
C VAL A 220 1.12 -23.02 -7.83
N ASP A 221 2.45 -23.12 -7.94
CA ASP A 221 3.16 -24.22 -8.57
C ASP A 221 3.76 -25.23 -7.57
N GLY A 222 3.59 -25.01 -6.27
CA GLY A 222 4.14 -25.87 -5.22
C GLY A 222 5.66 -25.85 -5.07
N LYS A 223 6.35 -24.90 -5.72
CA LYS A 223 7.81 -24.72 -5.61
C LYS A 223 8.16 -23.71 -4.52
N THR A 224 9.45 -23.52 -4.23
CA THR A 224 9.89 -22.48 -3.30
C THR A 224 9.31 -21.11 -3.67
N ALA A 225 8.88 -20.34 -2.66
CA ALA A 225 8.35 -19.01 -2.86
C ALA A 225 9.33 -18.10 -3.61
N ARG A 226 8.85 -17.51 -4.70
CA ARG A 226 9.53 -16.54 -5.54
C ARG A 226 8.71 -15.26 -5.54
N PHE A 227 9.22 -14.25 -4.86
CA PHE A 227 8.63 -12.91 -4.85
C PHE A 227 8.98 -12.14 -6.14
N PRO A 228 8.24 -11.06 -6.45
CA PRO A 228 8.64 -10.07 -7.44
C PRO A 228 10.09 -9.62 -7.31
N ALA A 229 10.78 -9.45 -8.45
CA ALA A 229 12.17 -9.03 -8.48
C ALA A 229 12.52 -8.29 -9.78
N ALA A 230 13.61 -7.52 -9.76
CA ALA A 230 14.10 -6.79 -10.94
C ALA A 230 14.45 -7.66 -12.15
N GLY A 231 14.71 -8.95 -11.94
CA GLY A 231 14.99 -9.91 -13.02
C GLY A 231 13.74 -10.50 -13.68
N ASP A 232 12.54 -10.12 -13.22
CA ASP A 232 11.28 -10.63 -13.75
C ASP A 232 11.06 -10.13 -15.18
N ARG A 233 10.35 -10.92 -15.97
CA ARG A 233 10.02 -10.61 -17.36
C ARG A 233 8.65 -11.17 -17.66
N PHE A 234 7.63 -10.33 -17.48
CA PHE A 234 6.27 -10.73 -17.76
C PHE A 234 6.04 -11.02 -19.26
N PRO A 235 5.27 -12.07 -19.63
CA PRO A 235 4.63 -13.06 -18.75
C PRO A 235 5.51 -14.30 -18.43
N ASP A 236 6.72 -14.35 -18.98
CA ASP A 236 7.55 -15.56 -19.01
C ASP A 236 8.19 -15.93 -17.66
N ILE A 237 8.57 -14.93 -16.88
CA ILE A 237 9.28 -15.08 -15.60
C ILE A 237 8.61 -14.12 -14.62
N GLY A 238 8.01 -14.66 -13.56
CA GLY A 238 7.25 -13.87 -12.58
C GLY A 238 7.11 -14.57 -11.22
N LYS A 239 6.55 -13.86 -10.25
CA LYS A 239 6.24 -14.41 -8.93
C LYS A 239 5.37 -15.67 -9.02
N ASN A 240 5.47 -16.56 -8.04
CA ASN A 240 4.57 -17.72 -7.90
C ASN A 240 3.70 -17.63 -6.63
N THR A 241 3.72 -16.50 -5.93
CA THR A 241 2.91 -16.23 -4.74
C THR A 241 1.59 -15.54 -5.09
N ILE A 242 0.58 -15.70 -4.23
CA ILE A 242 -0.67 -14.93 -4.28
C ILE A 242 -0.55 -13.75 -3.33
N ALA A 243 -0.70 -12.53 -3.85
CA ALA A 243 -0.64 -11.30 -3.09
C ALA A 243 -2.04 -10.89 -2.63
N HIS A 244 -2.15 -10.50 -1.36
CA HIS A 244 -3.34 -10.01 -0.68
C HIS A 244 -3.03 -8.58 -0.15
N PRO A 245 -3.39 -7.53 -0.91
CA PRO A 245 -3.00 -6.15 -0.62
C PRO A 245 -4.09 -5.36 0.12
N ILE A 246 -3.72 -4.57 1.14
CA ILE A 246 -4.59 -3.53 1.73
C ILE A 246 -4.06 -2.16 1.34
N SER A 247 -4.98 -1.29 0.92
CA SER A 247 -4.71 0.11 0.59
C SER A 247 -4.29 0.88 1.85
N MET A 248 -3.22 1.66 1.73
CA MET A 248 -2.72 2.58 2.76
C MET A 248 -2.90 4.03 2.31
N GLY A 249 -3.94 4.26 1.51
CA GLY A 249 -4.31 5.56 0.99
C GLY A 249 -3.55 6.01 -0.26
N THR A 250 -4.21 6.96 -0.91
CA THR A 250 -3.73 7.67 -2.10
C THR A 250 -2.95 8.92 -1.68
N TYR A 251 -1.88 9.26 -2.39
CA TYR A 251 -1.15 10.51 -2.18
C TYR A 251 -0.47 10.99 -3.47
N ASN A 252 -0.22 12.29 -3.59
CA ASN A 252 0.46 12.86 -4.75
C ASN A 252 1.92 13.22 -4.42
N GLY A 253 2.75 13.31 -5.47
CA GLY A 253 4.08 13.89 -5.34
C GLY A 253 4.01 15.38 -5.04
N LEU A 254 5.00 15.88 -4.31
CA LEU A 254 5.21 17.29 -4.01
C LEU A 254 6.18 17.91 -5.03
N GLN A 255 6.34 19.23 -4.95
CA GLN A 255 7.14 20.02 -5.89
C GLN A 255 8.57 19.47 -6.10
N GLN A 256 9.24 19.00 -5.05
CA GLN A 256 10.61 18.50 -5.13
C GLN A 256 10.69 16.99 -5.37
N SER A 257 9.64 16.40 -5.94
CA SER A 257 9.54 14.97 -6.22
C SER A 257 9.67 14.08 -4.98
N ASP A 258 9.27 14.58 -3.82
CA ASP A 258 9.06 13.83 -2.58
C ASP A 258 7.56 13.59 -2.34
N ALA A 259 7.22 12.57 -1.55
CA ALA A 259 5.86 12.33 -1.11
C ALA A 259 5.89 11.86 0.34
N HIS A 260 4.99 12.42 1.15
CA HIS A 260 4.86 12.11 2.56
C HIS A 260 3.38 11.88 2.87
N SER A 261 3.05 10.77 3.51
CA SER A 261 1.67 10.45 3.89
C SER A 261 1.59 9.81 5.27
N TYR A 262 0.45 10.04 5.91
CA TYR A 262 0.03 9.46 7.18
C TYR A 262 -1.21 8.61 6.95
N TRP A 263 -1.29 7.47 7.63
CA TRP A 263 -2.42 6.57 7.58
C TRP A 263 -2.60 5.87 8.93
N GLU A 264 -3.85 5.64 9.31
CA GLU A 264 -4.19 4.88 10.52
C GLU A 264 -4.55 3.45 10.16
N PHE A 265 -3.95 2.47 10.82
CA PHE A 265 -4.28 1.06 10.67
C PHE A 265 -5.04 0.56 11.90
N ASN A 266 -6.35 0.40 11.76
CA ASN A 266 -7.27 -0.02 12.81
C ASN A 266 -8.43 -0.85 12.21
N ALA A 267 -9.40 -1.26 13.03
CA ALA A 267 -10.54 -2.05 12.56
C ALA A 267 -11.40 -1.34 11.50
N GLY A 268 -11.39 -0.01 11.40
CA GLY A 268 -12.10 0.75 10.36
C GLY A 268 -11.37 0.81 9.02
N THR A 269 -10.04 0.72 9.02
CA THR A 269 -9.20 0.83 7.80
C THR A 269 -8.58 -0.50 7.35
N ASN A 270 -8.66 -1.54 8.17
CA ASN A 270 -8.18 -2.89 7.87
C ASN A 270 -9.18 -3.69 7.00
N TRP A 271 -9.55 -3.08 5.89
CA TRP A 271 -10.55 -3.55 4.92
C TRP A 271 -9.95 -3.53 3.52
N ILE A 272 -10.45 -4.40 2.65
CA ILE A 272 -9.90 -4.59 1.31
C ILE A 272 -10.99 -4.52 0.25
N PHE A 273 -10.66 -3.90 -0.88
CA PHE A 273 -11.52 -3.96 -2.06
C PHE A 273 -11.63 -5.42 -2.52
N PRO A 274 -12.81 -5.89 -2.96
CA PRO A 274 -12.93 -7.24 -3.49
C PRO A 274 -11.92 -7.48 -4.59
N HIS A 275 -11.13 -8.55 -4.52
CA HIS A 275 -10.05 -8.80 -5.50
C HIS A 275 -10.53 -8.89 -6.96
N TYR A 276 -11.83 -9.14 -7.20
CA TYR A 276 -12.40 -9.10 -8.55
C TYR A 276 -12.63 -7.68 -9.09
N GLU A 277 -12.67 -6.65 -8.24
CA GLU A 277 -12.83 -5.22 -8.58
C GLU A 277 -11.50 -4.51 -8.74
N ILE A 278 -10.43 -5.20 -8.42
CA ILE A 278 -9.08 -4.72 -8.63
C ILE A 278 -8.74 -4.95 -10.12
N ILE A 279 -9.13 -3.99 -10.96
CA ILE A 279 -9.22 -4.15 -12.42
C ILE A 279 -7.90 -3.74 -13.12
N PHE A 280 -7.73 -4.23 -14.36
CA PHE A 280 -6.85 -3.74 -15.44
C PHE A 280 -5.35 -3.94 -15.27
N SER A 281 -4.87 -5.05 -15.84
CA SER A 281 -3.43 -5.31 -15.94
C SER A 281 -3.11 -6.53 -16.80
N GLY A 282 -3.59 -6.52 -18.04
CA GLY A 282 -3.14 -7.43 -19.11
C GLY A 282 -2.79 -8.84 -18.64
N GLY A 283 -3.72 -9.47 -17.92
CA GLY A 283 -3.49 -10.74 -17.22
C GLY A 283 -2.82 -11.75 -18.13
N VAL A 284 -1.97 -12.61 -17.56
CA VAL A 284 -1.36 -13.71 -18.33
C VAL A 284 -2.51 -14.48 -18.99
N PRO A 285 -2.56 -14.58 -20.33
CA PRO A 285 -3.61 -15.32 -21.01
C PRO A 285 -3.75 -16.72 -20.41
N GLY A 286 -4.98 -17.10 -20.02
CA GLY A 286 -5.25 -18.39 -19.37
C GLY A 286 -5.05 -18.42 -17.85
N THR A 287 -4.90 -17.27 -17.18
CA THR A 287 -4.88 -17.19 -15.70
C THR A 287 -6.17 -16.63 -15.13
N TYR A 288 -6.40 -16.89 -13.84
CA TYR A 288 -7.51 -16.33 -13.03
C TYR A 288 -7.73 -14.83 -13.27
N ALA A 289 -6.67 -14.02 -13.25
CA ALA A 289 -6.76 -12.58 -13.48
C ALA A 289 -7.21 -12.22 -14.91
N ALA A 290 -6.86 -13.02 -15.92
CA ALA A 290 -7.32 -12.80 -17.29
C ALA A 290 -8.80 -13.15 -17.48
N GLY A 291 -9.28 -14.23 -16.85
CA GLY A 291 -10.70 -14.61 -16.88
C GLY A 291 -11.61 -13.55 -16.26
N LEU A 292 -11.19 -12.94 -15.15
CA LEU A 292 -11.89 -11.79 -14.55
C LEU A 292 -11.86 -10.54 -15.44
N GLN A 293 -10.71 -10.24 -16.07
CA GLN A 293 -10.50 -9.01 -16.84
C GLN A 293 -11.26 -8.97 -18.18
N TYR A 294 -11.40 -10.10 -18.88
CA TYR A 294 -11.87 -10.10 -20.27
C TYR A 294 -13.30 -10.60 -20.49
N GLU A 295 -13.84 -11.46 -19.61
CA GLU A 295 -15.14 -12.11 -19.85
C GLU A 295 -16.30 -11.53 -19.03
N ASN A 296 -16.07 -11.04 -17.80
CA ASN A 296 -17.17 -10.76 -16.85
C ASN A 296 -17.34 -9.28 -16.42
N LEU A 297 -16.40 -8.39 -16.71
CA LEU A 297 -16.46 -6.98 -16.31
C LEU A 297 -17.17 -6.03 -17.30
N ARG A 298 -17.77 -6.56 -18.37
CA ARG A 298 -18.52 -5.74 -19.34
C ARG A 298 -19.82 -5.14 -18.76
N ASP A 299 -20.31 -5.69 -17.65
CA ASP A 299 -21.40 -5.11 -16.87
C ASP A 299 -20.80 -4.46 -15.60
N LEU A 300 -20.68 -3.13 -15.59
CA LEU A 300 -20.24 -2.26 -14.47
C LEU A 300 -21.13 -2.37 -13.21
N ARG A 301 -21.81 -3.49 -12.98
CA ARG A 301 -22.65 -3.74 -11.80
C ARG A 301 -21.84 -3.92 -10.51
N THR A 302 -20.51 -4.04 -10.61
CA THR A 302 -19.59 -4.19 -9.48
C THR A 302 -19.34 -2.89 -8.70
N VAL A 303 -19.93 -1.76 -9.08
CA VAL A 303 -19.80 -0.51 -8.29
C VAL A 303 -20.74 -0.43 -7.09
N ILE A 304 -21.71 -1.34 -7.00
CA ILE A 304 -22.68 -1.39 -5.92
C ILE A 304 -22.21 -2.42 -4.88
N PRO A 305 -22.11 -2.05 -3.58
CA PRO A 305 -21.87 -2.98 -2.47
C PRO A 305 -22.72 -4.25 -2.58
N GLY A 306 -22.14 -5.41 -2.30
CA GLY A 306 -22.84 -6.69 -2.32
C GLY A 306 -21.88 -7.87 -2.35
N SER A 307 -22.43 -9.08 -2.35
CA SER A 307 -21.65 -10.32 -2.20
C SER A 307 -21.14 -10.85 -3.55
N GLY A 308 -20.82 -9.92 -4.45
CA GLY A 308 -20.24 -10.17 -5.76
C GLY A 308 -21.19 -10.79 -6.81
N PRO A 309 -20.67 -11.11 -8.01
CA PRO A 309 -21.49 -11.53 -9.16
C PRO A 309 -22.30 -12.83 -8.99
N ARG A 310 -21.98 -13.65 -7.98
CA ARG A 310 -22.70 -14.89 -7.66
C ARG A 310 -23.48 -14.80 -6.35
N GLY A 311 -23.49 -13.64 -5.71
CA GLY A 311 -24.20 -13.37 -4.47
C GLY A 311 -25.45 -12.51 -4.68
N ILE A 312 -25.75 -11.69 -3.68
CA ILE A 312 -26.87 -10.75 -3.65
C ILE A 312 -26.49 -9.51 -4.45
N THR A 313 -27.39 -9.11 -5.36
CA THR A 313 -27.28 -7.85 -6.09
C THR A 313 -28.13 -6.80 -5.40
N ASN A 314 -27.50 -5.75 -4.89
CA ASN A 314 -28.18 -4.66 -4.21
C ASN A 314 -28.77 -3.60 -5.14
N ASP A 315 -29.76 -2.87 -4.62
CA ASP A 315 -30.37 -1.75 -5.31
C ASP A 315 -29.39 -0.57 -5.39
N LYS A 316 -29.18 -0.05 -6.61
CA LYS A 316 -28.22 1.04 -6.86
C LYS A 316 -28.65 2.39 -6.30
N ILE A 317 -29.93 2.60 -5.99
CA ILE A 317 -30.42 3.84 -5.39
C ILE A 317 -30.10 3.82 -3.89
N ALA A 318 -30.32 2.68 -3.24
CA ALA A 318 -30.04 2.51 -1.81
C ALA A 318 -28.54 2.36 -1.50
N TYR A 319 -27.80 1.59 -2.30
CA TYR A 319 -26.40 1.25 -2.04
C TYR A 319 -25.37 1.99 -2.91
N GLY A 320 -25.84 2.66 -3.95
CA GLY A 320 -24.99 3.51 -4.79
C GLY A 320 -24.62 4.84 -4.12
N ASP A 321 -23.75 5.58 -4.79
CA ASP A 321 -23.35 6.91 -4.34
C ASP A 321 -24.52 7.89 -4.53
N ASN A 322 -25.03 8.42 -3.43
CA ASN A 322 -26.05 9.45 -3.43
C ASN A 322 -25.36 10.83 -3.40
N PRO A 323 -25.56 11.72 -4.39
CA PRO A 323 -24.93 13.04 -4.37
C PRO A 323 -25.36 13.92 -3.19
N ASP A 324 -26.55 13.69 -2.62
CA ASP A 324 -27.05 14.43 -1.45
C ASP A 324 -26.64 13.78 -0.12
N ASP A 325 -26.15 12.54 -0.15
CA ASP A 325 -25.58 11.79 0.99
C ASP A 325 -24.39 10.95 0.50
N PRO A 326 -23.25 11.61 0.24
CA PRO A 326 -22.06 10.95 -0.30
C PRO A 326 -21.67 9.77 0.58
N ARG A 327 -21.15 8.70 -0.03
CA ARG A 327 -20.57 7.61 0.74
C ARG A 327 -19.39 8.15 1.54
N ASP A 328 -19.40 7.89 2.83
CA ASP A 328 -18.34 8.33 3.74
C ASP A 328 -17.92 7.13 4.62
N PRO A 329 -16.86 6.41 4.23
CA PRO A 329 -16.39 5.25 4.99
C PRO A 329 -15.85 5.62 6.37
N ASP A 330 -15.67 6.91 6.70
CA ASP A 330 -15.24 7.35 8.03
C ASP A 330 -16.42 7.44 9.02
N ARG A 331 -17.67 7.28 8.55
CA ARG A 331 -18.87 7.16 9.41
C ARG A 331 -18.96 5.77 10.06
N THR A 332 -17.90 5.36 10.75
CA THR A 332 -17.78 4.06 11.43
C THR A 332 -18.48 4.08 12.79
N GLU A 333 -18.45 5.23 13.48
CA GLU A 333 -18.91 5.40 14.85
C GLU A 333 -19.90 6.57 14.96
N ALA A 334 -21.20 6.27 14.85
CA ALA A 334 -22.26 7.25 15.08
C ALA A 334 -23.17 6.83 16.25
N THR A 335 -23.56 7.80 17.10
CA THR A 335 -24.49 7.56 18.21
C THR A 335 -25.86 7.04 17.73
N ASP A 336 -26.29 7.46 16.53
CA ASP A 336 -27.43 6.86 15.83
C ASP A 336 -26.89 5.84 14.82
N PRO A 337 -27.10 4.53 15.02
CA PRO A 337 -26.57 3.49 14.13
C PRO A 337 -27.02 3.63 12.66
N ARG A 338 -28.15 4.31 12.42
CA ARG A 338 -28.64 4.60 11.04
C ARG A 338 -27.76 5.61 10.31
N GLN A 339 -26.87 6.28 11.04
CA GLN A 339 -25.90 7.20 10.49
C GLN A 339 -24.54 6.55 10.27
N CYS A 340 -24.31 5.32 10.70
CA CYS A 340 -23.11 4.59 10.29
C CYS A 340 -23.20 4.27 8.79
N GLU A 341 -22.06 4.31 8.10
CA GLU A 341 -22.00 3.91 6.70
C GLU A 341 -22.22 2.40 6.58
N PHE A 342 -23.18 2.01 5.74
CA PHE A 342 -23.53 0.62 5.47
C PHE A 342 -23.25 0.24 4.02
N ARG A 343 -23.03 1.22 3.14
CA ARG A 343 -22.77 1.02 1.71
C ARG A 343 -21.30 0.67 1.48
N LEU A 344 -20.73 -0.19 2.32
CA LEU A 344 -19.32 -0.58 2.25
C LEU A 344 -19.14 -1.59 1.12
N ARG A 345 -18.25 -1.25 0.18
CA ARG A 345 -17.82 -2.18 -0.88
C ARG A 345 -16.72 -3.12 -0.43
N PHE A 346 -16.02 -2.73 0.62
CA PHE A 346 -14.90 -3.47 1.16
C PHE A 346 -15.39 -4.65 1.99
N VAL A 347 -14.51 -5.63 2.19
CA VAL A 347 -14.68 -6.66 3.21
C VAL A 347 -13.52 -6.58 4.21
N PRO A 348 -13.72 -7.03 5.47
CA PRO A 348 -12.62 -7.10 6.42
C PRO A 348 -11.49 -7.98 5.88
N SER A 349 -10.24 -7.60 6.14
CA SER A 349 -9.08 -8.21 5.47
C SER A 349 -8.91 -9.71 5.68
N ALA A 350 -9.31 -10.25 6.83
CA ALA A 350 -9.21 -11.70 7.03
C ALA A 350 -10.38 -12.45 6.37
N VAL A 351 -11.51 -11.80 6.09
CA VAL A 351 -12.60 -12.39 5.28
C VAL A 351 -12.12 -12.61 3.85
N ASP A 352 -11.44 -11.63 3.26
CA ASP A 352 -10.85 -11.82 1.93
C ASP A 352 -9.73 -12.88 1.92
N LEU A 353 -8.93 -12.98 2.99
CA LEU A 353 -7.98 -14.09 3.12
C LEU A 353 -8.67 -15.47 3.09
N GLU A 354 -9.84 -15.63 3.74
CA GLU A 354 -10.63 -16.85 3.64
C GLU A 354 -11.12 -17.12 2.21
N ILE A 355 -11.54 -16.08 1.50
CA ILE A 355 -11.92 -16.17 0.07
C ILE A 355 -10.73 -16.69 -0.75
N LEU A 356 -9.53 -16.15 -0.53
CA LEU A 356 -8.32 -16.63 -1.21
C LEU A 356 -7.97 -18.08 -0.81
N TYR A 357 -8.19 -18.48 0.43
CA TYR A 357 -8.02 -19.87 0.85
C TYR A 357 -9.01 -20.81 0.15
N ASP A 358 -10.29 -20.46 0.09
CA ASP A 358 -11.33 -21.21 -0.61
C ASP A 358 -10.97 -21.42 -2.09
N VAL A 359 -10.35 -20.43 -2.71
CA VAL A 359 -9.95 -20.48 -4.12
C VAL A 359 -8.69 -21.32 -4.35
N PHE A 360 -7.63 -21.11 -3.56
CA PHE A 360 -6.29 -21.64 -3.89
C PHE A 360 -5.82 -22.81 -3.01
N VAL A 361 -6.27 -22.84 -1.75
CA VAL A 361 -5.77 -23.75 -0.71
C VAL A 361 -6.75 -24.89 -0.44
N ARG A 362 -8.04 -24.57 -0.23
CA ARG A 362 -9.11 -25.50 0.16
C ARG A 362 -9.72 -26.26 -1.01
N VAL A 363 -8.84 -26.84 -1.81
CA VAL A 363 -9.16 -27.44 -3.11
C VAL A 363 -10.00 -28.71 -3.04
N LYS A 364 -10.14 -29.32 -1.86
CA LYS A 364 -11.03 -30.45 -1.60
C LYS A 364 -12.24 -30.04 -0.77
N SER A 365 -12.06 -29.20 0.24
CA SER A 365 -13.13 -28.85 1.18
C SER A 365 -14.08 -27.77 0.69
N PHE A 366 -13.66 -26.96 -0.30
CA PHE A 366 -14.50 -25.93 -0.90
C PHE A 366 -14.75 -26.25 -2.37
N ARG A 367 -16.01 -26.39 -2.78
CA ARG A 367 -16.47 -26.53 -4.18
C ARG A 367 -15.51 -27.32 -5.11
N PRO A 368 -15.10 -28.56 -4.76
CA PRO A 368 -14.08 -29.32 -5.52
C PRO A 368 -14.52 -29.66 -6.94
N GLU A 369 -15.81 -29.57 -7.24
CA GLU A 369 -16.39 -29.76 -8.57
C GLU A 369 -16.18 -28.58 -9.52
N ILE A 370 -15.76 -27.42 -9.03
CA ILE A 370 -15.54 -26.20 -9.82
C ILE A 370 -14.05 -26.07 -10.15
N SER A 371 -13.72 -26.25 -11.44
CA SER A 371 -12.35 -26.11 -11.96
C SER A 371 -12.02 -24.70 -12.45
N ASP A 372 -13.03 -23.91 -12.82
CA ASP A 372 -12.81 -22.53 -13.25
C ASP A 372 -12.51 -21.63 -12.04
N THR A 373 -11.33 -21.01 -12.04
CA THR A 373 -10.88 -20.23 -10.88
C THR A 373 -11.70 -18.95 -10.68
N ALA A 374 -12.21 -18.34 -11.76
CA ALA A 374 -13.00 -17.11 -11.67
C ALA A 374 -14.38 -17.40 -11.03
N GLU A 375 -15.08 -18.42 -11.51
CA GLU A 375 -16.32 -18.91 -10.92
C GLU A 375 -16.12 -19.33 -9.47
N ARG A 376 -15.05 -20.07 -9.18
CA ARG A 376 -14.71 -20.47 -7.81
C ARG A 376 -14.50 -19.26 -6.89
N PHE A 377 -13.84 -18.20 -7.36
CA PHE A 377 -13.67 -16.98 -6.58
C PHE A 377 -14.99 -16.27 -6.30
N PHE A 378 -15.86 -16.10 -7.30
CA PHE A 378 -17.16 -15.46 -7.06
C PHE A 378 -18.03 -16.24 -6.08
N LEU A 379 -17.96 -17.58 -6.13
CA LEU A 379 -18.64 -18.45 -5.17
C LEU A 379 -18.04 -18.34 -3.77
N ALA A 380 -16.71 -18.29 -3.65
CA ALA A 380 -16.00 -18.10 -2.38
C ALA A 380 -16.34 -16.74 -1.76
N PHE A 381 -16.34 -15.68 -2.57
CA PHE A 381 -16.70 -14.34 -2.12
C PHE A 381 -18.13 -14.31 -1.55
N ALA A 382 -19.10 -14.85 -2.30
CA ALA A 382 -20.48 -14.92 -1.83
C ALA A 382 -20.63 -15.76 -0.54
N HIS A 383 -19.91 -16.88 -0.45
CA HIS A 383 -19.94 -17.77 0.70
C HIS A 383 -19.37 -17.13 1.97
N GLU A 384 -18.19 -16.52 1.89
CA GLU A 384 -17.54 -15.93 3.07
C GLU A 384 -18.24 -14.64 3.52
N VAL A 385 -18.77 -13.84 2.59
CA VAL A 385 -19.61 -12.68 2.96
C VAL A 385 -20.86 -13.11 3.70
N ALA A 386 -21.54 -14.16 3.26
CA ALA A 386 -22.77 -14.66 3.91
C ALA A 386 -22.56 -15.17 5.35
N LYS A 387 -21.32 -15.47 5.76
CA LYS A 387 -21.00 -15.82 7.16
C LYS A 387 -20.98 -14.58 8.08
N VAL A 388 -20.71 -13.41 7.51
CA VAL A 388 -20.58 -12.16 8.28
C VAL A 388 -21.83 -11.29 8.17
N ASP A 389 -22.44 -11.25 6.98
CA ASP A 389 -23.70 -10.56 6.69
C ASP A 389 -24.84 -11.15 7.54
N GLN A 390 -25.30 -10.39 8.52
CA GLN A 390 -26.30 -10.82 9.49
C GLN A 390 -27.72 -10.47 9.05
N ASN A 391 -27.83 -9.49 8.15
CA ASN A 391 -29.12 -8.95 7.72
C ASN A 391 -29.57 -9.53 6.36
N GLY A 392 -28.66 -10.19 5.63
CA GLY A 392 -28.91 -10.85 4.35
C GLY A 392 -28.96 -9.91 3.15
N ASP A 393 -28.31 -8.75 3.20
CA ASP A 393 -28.21 -7.78 2.09
C ASP A 393 -26.98 -8.01 1.19
N GLY A 394 -26.06 -8.88 1.59
CA GLY A 394 -24.84 -9.22 0.87
C GLY A 394 -23.73 -8.18 1.00
N ALA A 395 -23.91 -7.09 1.72
CA ALA A 395 -22.83 -6.20 2.14
C ALA A 395 -22.40 -6.55 3.57
N ILE A 396 -21.21 -6.09 3.96
CA ILE A 396 -20.77 -6.18 5.36
C ILE A 396 -20.65 -4.75 5.87
N SER A 397 -21.53 -4.37 6.80
CA SER A 397 -21.48 -3.07 7.47
C SER A 397 -20.47 -3.05 8.63
N PHE A 398 -20.09 -1.85 9.10
CA PHE A 398 -19.29 -1.72 10.33
C PHE A 398 -20.00 -2.30 11.55
N ALA A 399 -21.33 -2.28 11.59
CA ALA A 399 -22.09 -2.86 12.68
C ALA A 399 -21.97 -4.40 12.72
N GLU A 400 -22.02 -5.05 11.56
CA GLU A 400 -21.87 -6.51 11.44
C GLU A 400 -20.44 -6.97 11.68
N ALA A 401 -19.48 -6.15 11.27
CA ALA A 401 -18.05 -6.38 11.44
C ALA A 401 -17.45 -5.76 12.72
N ASP A 402 -18.27 -5.21 13.64
CA ASP A 402 -17.77 -4.60 14.88
C ASP A 402 -16.75 -5.53 15.55
N VAL A 403 -15.52 -5.06 15.75
CA VAL A 403 -14.40 -5.84 16.29
C VAL A 403 -14.69 -6.43 17.69
N ASN A 404 -15.63 -5.84 18.42
CA ASN A 404 -16.10 -6.31 19.73
C ASN A 404 -17.32 -7.24 19.63
N GLY A 405 -17.90 -7.35 18.45
CA GLY A 405 -19.07 -8.18 18.15
C GLY A 405 -18.73 -9.63 17.79
N PHE A 406 -19.76 -10.31 17.30
CA PHE A 406 -19.71 -11.70 16.87
C PHE A 406 -20.45 -11.84 15.54
N SER A 407 -19.96 -12.75 14.70
CA SER A 407 -20.60 -13.21 13.47
C SER A 407 -20.34 -14.71 13.34
N ASP A 408 -21.27 -15.46 12.75
CA ASP A 408 -21.18 -16.92 12.61
C ASP A 408 -20.75 -17.65 13.91
N GLY A 409 -21.29 -17.19 15.05
CA GLY A 409 -20.98 -17.75 16.38
C GLY A 409 -19.54 -17.54 16.88
N GLN A 410 -18.74 -16.71 16.21
CA GLN A 410 -17.32 -16.47 16.52
C GLN A 410 -17.02 -14.98 16.75
N PRO A 411 -16.00 -14.63 17.56
CA PRO A 411 -15.59 -13.24 17.77
C PRO A 411 -15.12 -12.58 16.48
N ASN A 412 -15.52 -11.33 16.24
CA ASN A 412 -15.16 -10.57 15.04
C ASN A 412 -13.70 -10.13 14.99
N THR A 413 -12.94 -10.28 16.08
CA THR A 413 -11.47 -10.09 16.04
C THR A 413 -10.78 -10.94 14.97
N ARG A 414 -11.36 -12.07 14.59
CA ARG A 414 -10.84 -12.94 13.52
C ARG A 414 -10.94 -12.32 12.13
N LEU A 415 -11.82 -11.35 11.92
CA LEU A 415 -12.10 -10.72 10.62
C LEU A 415 -10.98 -9.77 10.17
N TYR A 416 -10.02 -9.48 11.05
CA TYR A 416 -8.99 -8.46 10.85
C TYR A 416 -7.59 -9.07 10.92
N LEU A 417 -6.79 -8.84 9.88
CA LEU A 417 -5.39 -9.25 9.88
C LEU A 417 -4.53 -8.33 10.75
N ARG A 418 -3.64 -8.94 11.51
CA ARG A 418 -2.61 -8.20 12.26
C ARG A 418 -1.59 -7.54 11.32
N PRO A 419 -0.99 -6.38 11.69
CA PRO A 419 0.01 -5.71 10.85
C PRO A 419 1.23 -6.57 10.50
N SER A 420 1.62 -7.49 11.39
CA SER A 420 2.72 -8.44 11.14
C SER A 420 2.41 -9.48 10.06
N ALA A 421 1.18 -9.58 9.59
CA ALA A 421 0.80 -10.47 8.49
C ALA A 421 1.29 -9.94 7.13
N PHE A 422 1.47 -8.63 6.97
CA PHE A 422 1.87 -8.00 5.72
C PHE A 422 3.40 -8.02 5.61
N ASN A 423 3.93 -8.94 4.81
CA ASN A 423 5.37 -9.17 4.67
C ASN A 423 6.02 -8.21 3.66
N ARG A 424 5.22 -7.47 2.87
CA ARG A 424 5.72 -6.52 1.87
C ARG A 424 4.95 -5.21 1.92
N PHE A 425 5.59 -4.17 1.43
CA PHE A 425 4.96 -2.89 1.10
C PHE A 425 5.31 -2.54 -0.34
N ALA A 426 4.35 -2.03 -1.09
CA ALA A 426 4.59 -1.52 -2.43
C ALA A 426 3.86 -0.21 -2.67
N VAL A 427 4.36 0.57 -3.62
CA VAL A 427 3.70 1.78 -4.10
C VAL A 427 3.48 1.64 -5.58
N THR A 428 2.24 1.82 -6.01
CA THR A 428 1.89 1.89 -7.43
C THR A 428 1.64 3.32 -7.85
N ARG A 429 1.76 3.59 -9.14
CA ARG A 429 1.28 4.81 -9.77
C ARG A 429 -0.01 4.50 -10.50
N GLU A 430 -1.06 5.23 -10.16
CA GLU A 430 -2.40 5.06 -10.69
C GLU A 430 -2.83 6.25 -11.54
N ILE A 431 -3.67 5.97 -12.53
CA ILE A 431 -4.43 6.96 -13.29
C ILE A 431 -5.89 6.69 -12.98
N ASP A 432 -6.63 7.74 -12.64
CA ASP A 432 -8.06 7.68 -12.41
C ASP A 432 -8.77 7.25 -13.71
N ASP A 433 -9.48 6.14 -13.66
CA ASP A 433 -10.25 5.61 -14.78
C ASP A 433 -11.75 5.60 -14.51
N GLY A 434 -12.18 6.32 -13.47
CA GLY A 434 -13.58 6.39 -13.03
C GLY A 434 -14.03 5.16 -12.24
N LEU A 435 -13.14 4.22 -11.92
CA LEU A 435 -13.43 3.14 -10.98
C LEU A 435 -13.05 3.58 -9.56
N LEU A 436 -13.86 3.16 -8.58
CA LEU A 436 -13.60 3.44 -7.15
C LEU A 436 -12.48 2.57 -6.57
N ALA A 437 -12.21 1.41 -7.17
CA ALA A 437 -11.11 0.53 -6.76
C ALA A 437 -9.86 0.84 -7.60
N PRO A 438 -8.68 1.06 -6.97
CA PRO A 438 -7.45 1.28 -7.71
C PRO A 438 -7.01 0.03 -8.48
N ARG A 439 -6.26 0.22 -9.57
CA ARG A 439 -5.78 -0.89 -10.41
C ARG A 439 -4.58 -1.59 -9.76
N PHE A 440 -4.80 -2.64 -8.97
CA PHE A 440 -3.69 -3.50 -8.57
C PHE A 440 -3.33 -4.47 -9.71
N ALA A 441 -2.19 -4.24 -10.33
CA ALA A 441 -1.79 -5.00 -11.51
C ALA A 441 -1.14 -6.36 -11.17
N PRO A 442 -1.45 -7.46 -11.89
CA PRO A 442 -0.51 -8.55 -12.14
C PRO A 442 0.69 -8.17 -13.00
N SER A 443 0.65 -7.07 -13.75
CA SER A 443 1.84 -6.54 -14.40
C SER A 443 2.59 -5.68 -13.40
N GLU A 444 3.82 -6.04 -13.07
CA GLU A 444 4.73 -5.25 -12.24
C GLU A 444 5.01 -3.81 -12.76
N ARG A 445 4.35 -3.41 -13.84
CA ARG A 445 4.59 -2.20 -14.61
C ARG A 445 4.07 -0.92 -13.96
N ALA A 446 3.16 -1.02 -12.98
CA ALA A 446 2.68 0.14 -12.23
C ALA A 446 3.46 0.37 -10.92
N TYR A 447 4.25 -0.60 -10.45
CA TYR A 447 5.04 -0.42 -9.24
C TYR A 447 6.13 0.63 -9.43
N VAL A 448 6.32 1.45 -8.40
CA VAL A 448 7.34 2.50 -8.39
C VAL A 448 8.39 2.22 -7.34
N VAL A 449 8.00 1.71 -6.17
CA VAL A 449 8.91 1.21 -5.14
C VAL A 449 8.27 0.07 -4.36
N SER A 450 9.09 -0.81 -3.79
CA SER A 450 8.63 -1.87 -2.90
C SER A 450 9.71 -2.23 -1.88
N GLY A 451 9.31 -2.94 -0.82
CA GLY A 451 10.22 -3.41 0.21
C GLY A 451 9.61 -4.52 1.05
N PHE A 452 10.46 -5.22 1.79
CA PHE A 452 10.06 -6.26 2.73
C PHE A 452 9.96 -5.71 4.15
N LEU A 453 9.08 -6.32 4.94
CA LEU A 453 8.90 -6.03 6.35
C LEU A 453 10.20 -6.23 7.13
N THR A 454 10.54 -5.26 7.99
CA THR A 454 11.50 -5.44 9.08
C THR A 454 10.79 -5.24 10.41
N SER A 455 10.69 -6.31 11.21
CA SER A 455 10.14 -6.25 12.57
C SER A 455 11.23 -5.98 13.59
N LEU A 456 10.89 -5.19 14.62
CA LEU A 456 11.75 -4.99 15.78
C LEU A 456 11.47 -6.06 16.83
N ARG A 457 12.53 -6.61 17.42
CA ARG A 457 12.40 -7.56 18.55
C ARG A 457 11.69 -6.93 19.75
N ARG A 458 11.86 -5.63 19.94
CA ARG A 458 11.19 -4.83 20.97
C ARG A 458 10.80 -3.50 20.34
N PRO A 459 9.55 -3.03 20.53
CA PRO A 459 9.18 -1.69 20.14
C PRO A 459 10.05 -0.64 20.83
N ILE A 460 10.22 0.51 20.18
CA ILE A 460 11.01 1.64 20.71
C ILE A 460 10.20 2.93 20.63
N GLY A 461 10.31 3.77 21.65
CA GLY A 461 9.74 5.12 21.61
C GLY A 461 10.35 5.92 20.46
N ALA A 462 9.51 6.40 19.55
CA ALA A 462 9.93 6.99 18.28
C ALA A 462 9.08 8.19 17.87
N SER A 463 8.51 8.93 18.82
CA SER A 463 7.77 10.17 18.58
C SER A 463 8.22 11.32 19.48
N VAL A 464 7.76 12.53 19.17
CA VAL A 464 7.88 13.74 20.00
C VAL A 464 6.49 14.15 20.54
N PRO A 465 6.39 14.87 21.66
CA PRO A 465 5.09 15.23 22.25
C PRO A 465 4.25 16.19 21.39
N ILE A 466 2.93 16.13 21.56
CA ILE A 466 1.88 17.04 21.07
C ILE A 466 1.66 16.95 19.56
N ASP A 467 0.57 16.28 19.18
CA ASP A 467 -0.03 16.31 17.85
C ASP A 467 -1.09 17.42 17.74
N ALA A 468 -1.90 17.41 16.67
CA ALA A 468 -2.92 18.42 16.43
C ALA A 468 -4.20 18.21 17.25
N ASP A 469 -4.53 16.95 17.61
CA ASP A 469 -5.81 16.59 18.22
C ASP A 469 -5.88 16.89 19.72
N LEU A 470 -4.71 17.10 20.34
CA LEU A 470 -4.59 17.51 21.75
C LEU A 470 -4.75 19.04 21.97
N ARG A 471 -5.36 19.78 21.04
CA ARG A 471 -5.55 21.25 21.13
C ARG A 471 -6.97 21.71 21.42
#